data_AF-A0A2E9FAX7-F1
#
_entry.id   AF-A0A2E9FAX7-F1
#
_cell.length_a   1.000
_cell.length_b   1.000
_cell.length_c   1.000
_cell.angle_alpha   90.00
_cell.angle_beta   90.00
_cell.angle_gamma   90.00
#
_symmetry.space_group_name_H-M   'P 1'
#
loop_
_entity.id
_entity.type
_entity.pdbx_description
1 polymer ?
#
loop_
_entity_poly.entity_id
_entity_poly.type
_entity_poly.pdbx_seq_one_letter_code
_entity_poly.pdbx_strand_id
1 'polypeptide(L)'
;RNAAEELGDIKASSKDAIRVLSNALLDPDKEVRRKAAKALGEIGQAAQTAVPALTNLLGADSKRVRLEAVEALGKIGSPTQIVMPALIRMLGDSSDEIRNRAIEALRQLSK
;
A
#
# COMPACT_ATOMS: atom_id res chain seq x y z
N ARG A 1 -27.41 -5.39 21.42
CA ARG A 1 -26.01 -5.51 20.99
C ARG A 1 -25.66 -6.98 20.88
N ASN A 2 -25.77 -7.50 19.67
CA ASN A 2 -25.43 -8.86 19.29
C ASN A 2 -24.08 -8.84 18.54
N ALA A 3 -23.40 -9.98 18.46
CA ALA A 3 -22.09 -10.09 17.80
C ALA A 3 -22.10 -9.58 16.34
N ALA A 4 -23.26 -9.61 15.66
CA ALA A 4 -23.43 -9.06 14.33
C ALA A 4 -23.35 -7.52 14.29
N GLU A 5 -23.91 -6.81 15.27
CA GLU A 5 -23.77 -5.36 15.42
C GLU A 5 -22.30 -4.99 15.71
N GLU A 6 -21.64 -5.71 16.62
CA GLU A 6 -20.22 -5.46 16.95
C GLU A 6 -19.29 -5.74 15.75
N LEU A 7 -19.54 -6.80 14.97
CA LEU A 7 -18.84 -7.06 13.71
C LEU A 7 -19.11 -5.97 12.64
N GLY A 8 -20.34 -5.44 12.62
CA GLY A 8 -20.72 -4.31 11.76
C GLY A 8 -19.93 -3.05 12.08
N ASP A 9 -19.82 -2.71 13.35
CA ASP A 9 -19.10 -1.53 13.85
C ASP A 9 -17.58 -1.67 13.64
N ILE A 10 -17.01 -2.85 13.91
CA ILE A 10 -15.59 -3.14 13.64
C ILE A 10 -15.29 -2.99 12.15
N LYS A 11 -16.17 -3.48 11.27
CA LYS A 11 -16.00 -3.37 9.82
C LYS A 11 -16.15 -1.93 9.31
N ALA A 12 -17.07 -1.15 9.89
CA ALA A 12 -17.20 0.28 9.59
C ALA A 12 -15.96 1.06 10.04
N SER A 13 -15.50 0.82 11.27
CA SER A 13 -14.28 1.42 11.81
C SER A 13 -13.04 1.06 11.00
N SER A 14 -12.96 -0.17 10.48
CA SER A 14 -11.88 -0.61 9.59
C SER A 14 -11.87 0.15 8.26
N LYS A 15 -13.04 0.37 7.64
CA LYS A 15 -13.16 1.17 6.41
C LYS A 15 -12.80 2.64 6.63
N ASP A 16 -13.20 3.22 7.76
CA ASP A 16 -12.84 4.59 8.10
C ASP A 16 -11.33 4.74 8.32
N ALA A 17 -10.70 3.78 9.01
CA ALA A 17 -9.24 3.75 9.16
C ALA A 17 -8.53 3.70 7.79
N ILE A 18 -8.96 2.84 6.87
CA ILE A 18 -8.39 2.76 5.52
C ILE A 18 -8.57 4.09 4.77
N ARG A 19 -9.71 4.76 4.91
CA ARG A 19 -9.98 6.06 4.28
C ARG A 19 -9.06 7.15 4.81
N VAL A 20 -8.91 7.25 6.13
CA VAL A 20 -8.01 8.22 6.77
C VAL A 20 -6.56 7.97 6.34
N LEU A 21 -6.12 6.72 6.36
CA LEU A 21 -4.77 6.34 5.92
C LEU A 21 -4.55 6.63 4.43
N SER A 22 -5.55 6.37 3.58
CA SER A 22 -5.47 6.69 2.15
C SER A 22 -5.29 8.18 1.90
N ASN A 23 -5.98 9.04 2.67
CA ASN A 23 -5.81 10.49 2.59
C ASN A 23 -4.42 10.93 3.07
N ALA A 24 -3.88 10.29 4.11
CA ALA A 24 -2.55 10.57 4.64
C ALA A 24 -1.41 10.23 3.65
N LEU A 25 -1.68 9.46 2.58
CA LEU A 25 -0.72 9.27 1.48
C LEU A 25 -0.48 10.55 0.67
N LEU A 26 -1.34 11.56 0.78
CA LEU A 26 -1.22 12.85 0.10
C LEU A 26 -0.59 13.94 0.99
N ASP A 27 -0.20 13.60 2.22
CA ASP A 27 0.33 14.56 3.18
C ASP A 27 1.65 15.18 2.69
N PRO A 28 1.91 16.48 2.90
CA PRO A 28 3.18 17.11 2.53
C PRO A 28 4.38 16.49 3.25
N ASP A 29 4.22 15.99 4.47
CA ASP A 29 5.27 15.32 5.22
C ASP A 29 5.50 13.88 4.74
N LYS A 30 6.72 13.63 4.27
CA LYS A 30 7.17 12.31 3.81
C LYS A 30 7.08 11.22 4.89
N GLU A 31 7.24 11.56 6.17
CA GLU A 31 7.11 10.57 7.25
C GLU A 31 5.64 10.20 7.50
N VAL A 32 4.71 11.12 7.31
CA VAL A 32 3.27 10.83 7.36
C VAL A 32 2.90 9.89 6.21
N ARG A 33 3.31 10.22 4.97
CA ARG A 33 3.10 9.33 3.80
C ARG A 33 3.68 7.94 4.03
N ARG A 34 4.91 7.86 4.56
CA ARG A 34 5.61 6.60 4.83
C ARG A 34 4.85 5.74 5.84
N LYS A 35 4.43 6.33 6.97
CA LYS A 35 3.67 5.63 8.02
C LYS A 35 2.30 5.17 7.51
N ALA A 36 1.63 6.00 6.72
CA ALA A 36 0.35 5.65 6.10
C ALA A 36 0.49 4.46 5.15
N ALA A 37 1.51 4.47 4.28
CA ALA A 37 1.79 3.35 3.37
C ALA A 37 2.06 2.05 4.14
N LYS A 38 2.91 2.11 5.17
CA LYS A 38 3.20 0.96 6.04
C LYS A 38 1.94 0.39 6.67
N ALA A 39 1.12 1.24 7.29
CA ALA A 39 -0.11 0.81 7.97
C ALA A 39 -1.12 0.17 7.01
N LEU A 40 -1.27 0.72 5.80
CA LEU A 40 -2.13 0.11 4.76
C LEU A 40 -1.60 -1.26 4.31
N GLY A 41 -0.28 -1.41 4.21
CA GLY A 41 0.35 -2.71 3.95
C GLY A 41 0.11 -3.74 5.05
N GLU A 42 0.11 -3.31 6.32
CA GLU A 42 -0.20 -4.17 7.48
C GLU A 42 -1.68 -4.58 7.53
N ILE A 43 -2.59 -3.72 7.06
CA ILE A 43 -4.01 -4.05 6.90
C ILE A 43 -4.20 -5.11 5.79
N GLY A 44 -3.32 -5.15 4.80
CA GLY A 44 -3.35 -6.15 3.72
C GLY A 44 -4.58 -6.00 2.82
N GLN A 45 -5.15 -7.12 2.38
CA GLN A 45 -6.20 -7.15 1.34
C GLN A 45 -7.42 -6.26 1.64
N ALA A 46 -7.75 -5.99 2.90
CA ALA A 46 -8.85 -5.07 3.23
C ALA A 46 -8.59 -3.64 2.75
N ALA A 47 -7.32 -3.23 2.58
CA ALA A 47 -6.90 -1.91 2.09
C ALA A 47 -6.83 -1.80 0.56
N GLN A 48 -7.47 -2.72 -0.18
CA GLN A 48 -7.45 -2.73 -1.66
C GLN A 48 -7.89 -1.41 -2.30
N THR A 49 -8.80 -0.66 -1.65
CA THR A 49 -9.25 0.66 -2.12
C THR A 49 -8.14 1.72 -2.10
N ALA A 50 -7.07 1.52 -1.35
CA ALA A 50 -5.93 2.43 -1.27
C ALA A 50 -4.88 2.21 -2.37
N VAL A 51 -4.99 1.13 -3.16
CA VAL A 51 -4.00 0.76 -4.17
C VAL A 51 -3.68 1.89 -5.17
N PRO A 52 -4.65 2.64 -5.72
CA PRO A 52 -4.33 3.74 -6.63
C PRO A 52 -3.45 4.80 -5.98
N ALA A 53 -3.75 5.17 -4.73
CA ALA A 53 -2.98 6.16 -3.98
C ALA A 53 -1.57 5.63 -3.63
N LEU A 54 -1.44 4.36 -3.24
CA LEU A 54 -0.14 3.72 -3.00
C LEU A 54 0.71 3.64 -4.28
N THR A 55 0.07 3.39 -5.44
CA THR A 55 0.76 3.33 -6.73
C THR A 55 1.39 4.68 -7.08
N ASN A 56 0.74 5.79 -6.76
CA ASN A 56 1.31 7.13 -6.97
C ASN A 56 2.60 7.36 -6.17
N LEU A 57 2.72 6.75 -4.98
CA LEU A 57 3.90 6.87 -4.14
C LEU A 57 5.15 6.14 -4.68
N LEU A 58 5.00 5.30 -5.70
CA LEU A 58 6.14 4.71 -6.41
C LEU A 58 6.98 5.76 -7.16
N GLY A 59 6.40 6.93 -7.46
CA GLY A 59 7.11 8.09 -8.00
C GLY A 59 7.59 9.09 -6.94
N ALA A 60 7.48 8.79 -5.65
CA ALA A 60 7.84 9.73 -4.60
C ALA A 60 9.35 10.06 -4.59
N ASP A 61 9.67 11.31 -4.24
CA ASP A 61 11.02 11.81 -4.04
C ASP A 61 11.81 11.00 -2.99
N SER A 62 11.15 10.66 -1.88
CA SER A 62 11.73 9.92 -0.77
C SER A 62 11.84 8.43 -1.08
N LYS A 63 13.08 7.92 -1.12
CA LYS A 63 13.38 6.47 -1.23
C LYS A 63 12.58 5.65 -0.21
N ARG A 64 12.49 6.11 1.05
CA ARG A 64 11.77 5.39 2.12
C ARG A 64 10.26 5.28 1.83
N VAL A 65 9.68 6.34 1.26
CA VAL A 65 8.26 6.33 0.87
C VAL A 65 8.04 5.36 -0.29
N ARG A 66 8.91 5.38 -1.32
CA ARG A 66 8.84 4.42 -2.43
C ARG A 66 8.93 2.98 -1.96
N LEU A 67 9.88 2.69 -1.07
CA LEU A 67 10.09 1.35 -0.51
C LEU A 67 8.83 0.81 0.20
N GLU A 68 8.24 1.63 1.08
CA GLU A 68 7.04 1.25 1.83
C GLU A 68 5.82 1.12 0.92
N ALA A 69 5.73 1.92 -0.13
CA ALA A 69 4.69 1.76 -1.15
C ALA A 69 4.82 0.42 -1.90
N VAL A 70 6.02 0.03 -2.32
CA VAL A 70 6.27 -1.27 -2.96
C VAL A 70 5.91 -2.42 -2.01
N GLU A 71 6.33 -2.34 -0.75
CA GLU A 71 6.03 -3.35 0.26
C GLU A 71 4.52 -3.46 0.54
N ALA A 72 3.83 -2.33 0.70
CA ALA A 72 2.40 -2.29 0.93
C ALA A 72 1.61 -2.88 -0.25
N LEU A 73 1.98 -2.54 -1.48
CA LEU A 73 1.34 -3.09 -2.68
C LEU A 73 1.52 -4.62 -2.79
N GLY A 74 2.67 -5.16 -2.41
CA GLY A 74 2.89 -6.61 -2.33
C GLY A 74 2.00 -7.28 -1.27
N LYS A 75 1.91 -6.70 -0.06
CA LYS A 75 1.11 -7.24 1.05
C LYS A 75 -0.40 -7.17 0.82
N ILE A 76 -0.89 -6.12 0.16
CA ILE A 76 -2.33 -5.95 -0.10
C ILE A 76 -2.83 -7.01 -1.09
N GLY A 77 -2.05 -7.29 -2.13
CA GLY A 77 -2.47 -8.22 -3.19
C GLY A 77 -3.56 -7.65 -4.11
N SER A 78 -3.48 -7.95 -5.42
CA SER A 78 -4.37 -7.57 -6.56
C SER A 78 -5.30 -6.36 -6.38
N PRO A 79 -5.25 -5.33 -7.24
CA PRO A 79 -5.67 -5.44 -8.63
C PRO A 79 -4.47 -5.27 -9.58
N THR A 80 -4.07 -6.41 -10.15
CA THR A 80 -2.86 -6.62 -10.95
C THR A 80 -2.71 -5.70 -12.16
N GLN A 81 -3.79 -5.19 -12.76
CA GLN A 81 -3.71 -4.33 -13.94
C GLN A 81 -3.00 -2.99 -13.68
N ILE A 82 -3.15 -2.42 -12.47
CA ILE A 82 -2.50 -1.14 -12.11
C ILE A 82 -1.14 -1.40 -11.46
N VAL A 83 -1.08 -2.41 -10.59
CA VAL A 83 0.09 -2.67 -9.76
C VAL A 83 1.23 -3.31 -10.55
N MET A 84 0.95 -4.24 -11.48
CA MET A 84 2.02 -4.95 -12.19
C MET A 84 2.89 -4.02 -13.04
N PRO A 85 2.35 -3.15 -13.92
CA PRO A 85 3.19 -2.24 -14.71
C PRO A 85 4.01 -1.31 -13.82
N ALA A 86 3.43 -0.87 -12.70
CA ALA A 86 4.11 0.02 -11.77
C ALA A 86 5.27 -0.67 -11.02
N LEU A 87 5.07 -1.90 -10.54
CA LEU A 87 6.13 -2.69 -9.92
C LEU A 87 7.22 -3.12 -10.91
N ILE A 88 6.87 -3.42 -12.17
CA ILE A 88 7.86 -3.69 -13.23
C ILE A 88 8.77 -2.47 -13.44
N ARG A 89 8.23 -1.25 -13.41
CA ARG A 89 9.05 -0.03 -13.49
C ARG A 89 10.03 0.10 -12.32
N MET A 90 9.64 -0.36 -11.14
CA MET A 90 10.52 -0.33 -9.96
C MET A 90 11.73 -1.26 -10.06
N LEU A 91 11.74 -2.21 -11.00
CA LEU A 91 12.93 -3.01 -11.33
C LEU A 91 14.06 -2.15 -11.94
N GLY A 92 13.76 -0.94 -12.41
CA GLY A 92 14.75 0.03 -12.88
C GLY A 92 15.15 1.10 -11.86
N ASP A 93 14.68 1.03 -10.61
CA ASP A 93 15.03 2.04 -9.59
C ASP A 93 16.53 2.00 -9.25
N SER A 94 17.12 3.17 -9.00
CA SER A 94 18.54 3.32 -8.66
C SER A 94 18.91 2.60 -7.35
N SER A 95 17.94 2.35 -6.46
CA SER A 95 18.15 1.65 -5.21
C SER A 95 17.96 0.14 -5.34
N ASP A 96 19.02 -0.62 -5.08
CA ASP A 96 19.04 -2.09 -5.07
C ASP A 96 17.94 -2.68 -4.17
N GLU A 97 17.74 -2.07 -3.00
CA GLU A 97 16.70 -2.46 -2.06
C GLU A 97 15.28 -2.36 -2.64
N ILE A 98 15.01 -1.31 -3.43
CA ILE A 98 13.71 -1.11 -4.07
C ILE A 98 13.54 -2.14 -5.19
N ARG A 99 14.58 -2.38 -5.99
CA ARG A 99 14.55 -3.41 -7.03
C ARG A 99 14.24 -4.80 -6.45
N ASN A 100 14.93 -5.19 -5.37
CA ASN A 100 14.71 -6.46 -4.70
C ASN A 100 13.29 -6.56 -4.14
N ARG A 101 12.79 -5.49 -3.52
CA ARG A 101 11.43 -5.49 -2.98
C ARG A 101 10.36 -5.57 -4.08
N ALA A 102 10.60 -4.94 -5.23
CA ALA A 102 9.71 -5.05 -6.38
C ALA A 102 9.64 -6.49 -6.90
N ILE A 103 10.77 -7.21 -6.95
CA ILE A 103 10.80 -8.65 -7.31
C ILE A 103 9.97 -9.48 -6.32
N GLU A 104 10.13 -9.24 -5.03
CA GLU A 104 9.36 -9.95 -3.99
C GLU A 104 7.86 -9.68 -4.11
N ALA A 105 7.46 -8.41 -4.28
CA ALA A 105 6.07 -8.02 -4.46
C ALA A 105 5.47 -8.65 -5.73
N LEU A 106 6.21 -8.66 -6.85
CA LEU A 106 5.78 -9.33 -8.08
C LEU A 106 5.59 -10.84 -7.88
N ARG A 107 6.49 -11.50 -7.14
CA ARG A 107 6.35 -12.94 -6.79
C ARG A 107 5.14 -13.22 -5.91
N GLN A 108 4.80 -12.31 -4.99
CA GLN A 108 3.61 -12.43 -4.15
C GLN A 108 2.33 -12.31 -4.97
N LEU A 109 2.32 -11.44 -5.99
CA LEU A 109 1.17 -11.24 -6.88
C LEU A 109 0.99 -12.32 -7.95
N SER A 110 2.02 -13.12 -8.22
CA SER A 110 1.96 -14.23 -9.19
C SER A 110 1.55 -15.57 -8.59
N LYS A 111 1.31 -15.64 -7.27
CA LYS A 111 0.81 -16.82 -6.56
C LYS A 111 -0.72 -16.76 -6.45
#